data_AF-A0A3C0B3T6-F1
#
_entry.id   AF-A0A3C0B3T6-F1
#
_cell.length_a   1.000
_cell.length_b   1.000
_cell.length_c   1.000
_cell.angle_alpha   90.00
_cell.angle_beta   90.00
_cell.angle_gamma   90.00
#
_symmetry.space_group_name_H-M   'P 1'
#
loop_
_entity.id
_entity.type
_entity.pdbx_description
1 polymer ?
#
loop_
_entity_poly.entity_id
_entity_poly.type
_entity_poly.pdbx_seq_one_letter_code
_entity_poly.pdbx_strand_id
1 'polypeptide(L)'
;MNRAKTGLIVLLVFFSILSYKGVSQLEPGFSKIEYREMLKMAASVADTPWVIQRFIPEHFKLAYRSPVSGLENRWDLWIHKSQAIAAISIRGTTGSSVSWLENFYAAMVPANGSLRLTKTQSFEYQLAINSRAAVHVGWLMGLGYMAEGIQRKIDSCYALGFHDFYLTGHSQGGGISYLLTAYLRMLQKNGQLPEDIRFKTYSSAAPKPGNLYFAYDYELLTAGGWAFNVVNTADWVPETPLS
;
A
#
# COMPACT_ATOMS: atom_id res chain seq x y z
N MET A 1 9.75 6.25 -58.60
CA MET A 1 10.10 7.02 -57.38
C MET A 1 9.04 6.95 -56.25
N ASN A 2 8.01 6.09 -56.32
CA ASN A 2 6.93 6.05 -55.31
C ASN A 2 6.98 4.86 -54.33
N ARG A 3 7.56 3.71 -54.69
CA ARG A 3 7.57 2.52 -53.80
C ARG A 3 8.45 2.69 -52.55
N ALA A 4 9.56 3.43 -52.65
CA ALA A 4 10.45 3.69 -51.52
C ALA A 4 9.80 4.61 -50.46
N LYS A 5 8.97 5.56 -50.89
CA LYS A 5 8.25 6.48 -49.97
C LYS A 5 7.12 5.76 -49.23
N THR A 6 6.40 4.86 -49.90
CA THR A 6 5.34 4.05 -49.28
C THR A 6 5.91 3.08 -48.24
N GLY A 7 7.05 2.44 -48.53
CA GLY A 7 7.72 1.55 -47.57
C GLY A 7 8.22 2.28 -46.32
N LEU A 8 8.73 3.51 -46.46
CA LEU A 8 9.20 4.33 -45.34
C LEU A 8 8.04 4.79 -44.43
N ILE A 9 6.89 5.11 -45.01
CA ILE A 9 5.69 5.51 -44.25
C ILE A 9 5.12 4.33 -43.46
N VAL A 10 5.08 3.13 -44.04
CA VAL A 10 4.63 1.91 -43.34
C VAL A 10 5.56 1.54 -42.19
N LEU A 11 6.88 1.71 -42.36
CA LEU A 11 7.88 1.45 -41.31
C LEU A 11 7.75 2.44 -40.13
N LEU A 12 7.46 3.72 -40.40
CA LEU A 12 7.28 4.76 -39.38
C LEU A 12 5.99 4.57 -38.58
N VAL A 13 4.92 4.10 -39.22
CA VAL A 13 3.65 3.74 -38.53
C VAL A 13 3.84 2.50 -37.65
N PHE A 14 4.62 1.51 -38.08
CA PHE A 14 4.90 0.32 -37.26
C PHE A 14 5.74 0.65 -36.01
N PHE A 15 6.67 1.61 -36.09
CA PHE A 15 7.48 2.04 -34.93
C PHE A 15 6.72 2.89 -33.92
N SER A 16 5.67 3.60 -34.35
CA SER A 16 4.87 4.44 -33.44
C SER A 16 3.80 3.66 -32.66
N ILE A 17 3.48 2.43 -33.09
CA ILE A 17 2.55 1.53 -32.37
C ILE A 17 3.27 0.71 -31.28
N LEU A 18 4.62 0.65 -31.29
CA LEU A 18 5.40 -0.16 -30.36
C LEU A 18 5.79 0.51 -29.02
N SER A 19 5.37 1.76 -28.76
CA SER A 19 5.93 2.55 -27.65
C SER A 19 4.94 2.99 -26.56
N TYR A 20 3.69 2.53 -26.56
CA TYR A 20 2.82 2.69 -25.37
C TYR A 20 3.07 1.54 -24.38
N LYS A 21 4.33 1.34 -23.97
CA LYS A 21 4.59 0.76 -22.66
C LYS A 21 4.42 1.90 -21.67
N GLY A 22 3.49 1.76 -20.72
CA GLY A 22 3.27 2.76 -19.67
C GLY A 22 4.61 3.17 -19.07
N VAL A 23 5.04 4.40 -19.35
CA VAL A 23 6.31 4.93 -18.86
C VAL A 23 6.27 4.89 -17.35
N SER A 24 7.33 4.38 -16.73
CA SER A 24 7.48 4.37 -15.29
C SER A 24 7.28 5.76 -14.73
N GLN A 25 6.31 5.94 -13.82
CA GLN A 25 6.10 7.23 -13.18
C GLN A 25 6.66 7.25 -11.75
N LEU A 26 6.75 6.08 -11.11
CA LEU A 26 7.45 5.92 -9.84
C LEU A 26 8.91 5.57 -10.06
N GLU A 27 9.76 6.27 -9.31
CA GLU A 27 11.19 6.01 -9.24
C GLU A 27 11.56 5.42 -7.88
N PRO A 28 12.58 4.54 -7.78
CA PRO A 28 13.11 4.11 -6.51
C PRO A 28 13.75 5.27 -5.73
N GLY A 29 13.91 5.09 -4.41
CA GLY A 29 14.57 6.06 -3.54
C GLY A 29 13.59 7.01 -2.84
N PHE A 30 14.05 7.64 -1.75
CA PHE A 30 13.18 8.49 -0.94
C PHE A 30 12.95 9.86 -1.59
N SER A 31 11.69 10.30 -1.66
CA SER A 31 11.34 11.64 -2.12
C SER A 31 10.55 12.40 -1.06
N LYS A 32 11.06 13.57 -0.67
CA LYS A 32 10.37 14.47 0.27
C LYS A 32 9.02 14.95 -0.27
N ILE A 33 8.90 15.12 -1.58
CA ILE A 33 7.67 15.59 -2.23
C ILE A 33 6.61 14.49 -2.16
N GLU A 34 6.99 13.26 -2.51
CA GLU A 34 6.09 12.10 -2.41
C GLU A 34 5.67 11.86 -0.97
N TYR A 35 6.62 11.84 -0.03
CA TYR A 35 6.32 11.59 1.38
C TYR A 35 5.39 12.66 1.97
N ARG A 36 5.54 13.93 1.58
CA ARG A 36 4.65 15.01 2.03
C ARG A 36 3.20 14.75 1.60
N GLU A 37 2.98 14.29 0.38
CA GLU A 37 1.64 13.94 -0.09
C GLU A 37 1.08 12.71 0.65
N MET A 38 1.93 11.70 0.87
CA MET A 38 1.54 10.49 1.62
C MET A 38 1.19 10.78 3.07
N LEU A 39 1.90 11.70 3.73
CA LEU A 39 1.62 12.12 5.09
C LEU A 39 0.32 12.91 5.19
N LYS A 40 0.05 13.80 4.22
CA LYS A 40 -1.23 14.51 4.10
C LYS A 40 -2.40 13.55 3.89
N MET A 41 -2.23 12.53 3.05
CA MET A 41 -3.24 11.47 2.86
C MET A 41 -3.50 10.72 4.15
N ALA A 42 -2.46 10.32 4.89
CA ALA A 42 -2.60 9.61 6.15
C ALA A 42 -3.35 10.46 7.20
N ALA A 43 -3.08 11.78 7.23
CA ALA A 43 -3.82 12.72 8.08
C ALA A 43 -5.30 12.91 7.62
N SER A 44 -5.56 12.86 6.31
CA SER A 44 -6.91 13.02 5.73
C SER A 44 -7.87 11.87 6.03
N VAL A 45 -7.37 10.70 6.42
CA VAL A 45 -8.21 9.55 6.81
C VAL A 45 -8.73 9.70 8.25
N ALA A 46 -8.23 10.65 9.04
CA ALA A 46 -8.76 10.91 10.39
C ALA A 46 -10.16 11.53 10.31
N ASP A 47 -11.12 10.99 11.08
CA ASP A 47 -12.47 11.54 11.22
C ASP A 47 -12.46 12.77 12.13
N THR A 48 -11.87 13.87 11.65
CA THR A 48 -11.94 15.14 12.38
C THR A 48 -12.87 16.10 11.62
N PRO A 49 -13.79 16.81 12.31
CA PRO A 49 -14.62 17.83 11.68
C PRO A 49 -13.80 19.03 11.19
N TRP A 50 -12.52 19.10 11.56
CA TRP A 50 -11.58 20.13 11.14
C TRP A 50 -10.77 19.64 9.94
N VAL A 51 -11.31 19.82 8.74
CA VAL A 51 -10.47 19.72 7.53
C VAL A 51 -9.50 20.88 7.56
N ILE A 52 -8.36 20.69 8.22
CA ILE A 52 -7.26 21.63 8.16
C ILE A 52 -6.78 21.57 6.71
N GLN A 53 -7.05 22.63 5.93
CA GLN A 53 -6.73 22.71 4.50
C GLN A 53 -5.28 22.30 4.17
N ARG A 54 -4.35 22.47 5.13
CA ARG A 54 -2.94 22.04 5.00
C ARG A 54 -2.74 20.53 4.82
N PHE A 55 -3.72 19.70 5.20
CA PHE A 55 -3.65 18.24 5.08
C PHE A 55 -4.31 17.68 3.82
N ILE A 56 -4.78 18.54 2.91
CA ILE A 56 -5.29 18.11 1.61
C ILE A 56 -4.09 17.87 0.67
N PRO A 57 -3.94 16.66 0.10
CA PRO A 57 -2.93 16.39 -0.92
C PRO A 57 -3.03 17.36 -2.11
N GLU A 58 -1.90 17.93 -2.54
CA GLU A 58 -1.82 18.89 -3.64
C GLU A 58 -2.05 18.21 -5.00
N HIS A 59 -1.51 17.01 -5.19
CA HIS A 59 -1.44 16.35 -6.49
C HIS A 59 -2.45 15.22 -6.66
N PHE A 60 -3.18 14.89 -5.60
CA PHE A 60 -4.13 13.79 -5.59
C PHE A 60 -5.54 14.27 -5.26
N LYS A 61 -6.53 13.50 -5.71
CA LYS A 61 -7.94 13.64 -5.33
C LYS A 61 -8.45 12.34 -4.75
N LEU A 62 -9.30 12.42 -3.73
CA LEU A 62 -9.96 11.25 -3.16
C LEU A 62 -10.93 10.69 -4.21
N ALA A 63 -10.71 9.44 -4.63
CA ALA A 63 -11.53 8.74 -5.59
C ALA A 63 -12.51 7.77 -4.92
N TYR A 64 -12.10 7.19 -3.79
CA TYR A 64 -12.93 6.28 -3.02
C TYR A 64 -12.50 6.27 -1.56
N ARG A 65 -13.46 6.14 -0.65
CA ARG A 65 -13.25 5.87 0.77
C ARG A 65 -14.05 4.61 1.12
N SER A 66 -13.41 3.64 1.75
CA SER A 66 -14.09 2.42 2.15
C SER A 66 -15.12 2.70 3.25
N PRO A 67 -16.18 1.88 3.37
CA PRO A 67 -16.91 1.83 4.63
C PRO A 67 -15.96 1.42 5.77
N VAL A 68 -16.34 1.74 7.00
CA VAL A 68 -15.64 1.25 8.19
C VAL A 68 -15.90 -0.25 8.32
N SER A 69 -14.85 -1.01 8.65
CA SER A 69 -14.87 -2.48 8.74
C SER A 69 -14.05 -2.96 9.93
N GLY A 70 -14.38 -4.14 10.47
CA GLY A 70 -13.65 -4.73 11.59
C GLY A 70 -13.47 -3.75 12.76
N LEU A 71 -12.29 -3.77 13.38
CA LEU A 71 -11.86 -2.95 14.52
C LEU A 71 -11.66 -1.48 14.15
N GLU A 72 -12.68 -0.87 13.54
CA GLU A 72 -12.61 0.48 13.01
C GLU A 72 -11.47 0.65 12.00
N ASN A 73 -11.34 -0.27 11.05
CA ASN A 73 -10.47 -0.11 9.90
C ASN A 73 -11.17 0.60 8.76
N ARG A 74 -10.41 1.41 8.04
CA ARG A 74 -10.84 2.09 6.82
C ARG A 74 -9.63 2.42 5.97
N TRP A 75 -9.85 2.57 4.68
CA TRP A 75 -8.82 3.03 3.77
C TRP A 75 -9.41 3.91 2.67
N ASP A 76 -8.54 4.70 2.06
CA ASP A 76 -8.86 5.61 0.97
C ASP A 76 -8.06 5.26 -0.28
N LEU A 77 -8.70 5.39 -1.44
CA LEU A 77 -8.06 5.42 -2.75
C LEU A 77 -7.99 6.87 -3.23
N TRP A 78 -6.77 7.29 -3.53
CA TRP A 78 -6.47 8.59 -4.11
C TRP A 78 -5.94 8.42 -5.53
N ILE A 79 -6.30 9.33 -6.43
CA ILE A 79 -5.86 9.31 -7.83
C ILE A 79 -5.10 10.60 -8.12
N HIS A 80 -3.93 10.47 -8.76
CA HIS A 80 -3.15 11.62 -9.17
C HIS A 80 -3.92 12.44 -10.21
N LYS A 81 -3.83 13.77 -10.14
CA LYS A 81 -4.66 14.68 -10.96
C LYS A 81 -4.28 14.67 -12.44
N SER A 82 -3.03 14.32 -12.76
CA SER A 82 -2.49 14.40 -14.13
C SER A 82 -1.72 13.16 -14.60
N GLN A 83 -1.62 12.12 -13.76
CA GLN A 83 -0.77 10.95 -14.01
C GLN A 83 -1.53 9.67 -13.66
N ALA A 84 -1.15 8.55 -14.26
CA ALA A 84 -1.77 7.25 -14.03
C ALA A 84 -1.21 6.58 -12.76
N ILE A 85 -1.21 7.34 -11.66
CA ILE A 85 -0.74 6.92 -10.34
C ILE A 85 -1.93 6.92 -9.38
N ALA A 86 -2.05 5.86 -8.61
CA ALA A 86 -2.97 5.75 -7.49
C ALA A 86 -2.22 5.73 -6.15
N ALA A 87 -2.91 6.03 -5.06
CA ALA A 87 -2.39 5.85 -3.71
C ALA A 87 -3.45 5.23 -2.80
N ILE A 88 -3.05 4.25 -2.00
CA ILE A 88 -3.88 3.58 -1.00
C ILE A 88 -3.41 4.06 0.38
N SER A 89 -4.29 4.74 1.10
CA SER A 89 -4.01 5.29 2.42
C SER A 89 -4.80 4.55 3.49
N ILE A 90 -4.11 3.95 4.46
CA ILE A 90 -4.72 3.18 5.54
C ILE A 90 -4.92 4.06 6.77
N ARG A 91 -6.13 3.99 7.36
CA ARG A 91 -6.47 4.71 8.59
C ARG A 91 -5.59 4.24 9.76
N GLY A 92 -5.11 5.19 10.56
CA GLY A 92 -4.52 4.91 11.87
C GLY A 92 -5.59 4.71 12.95
N THR A 93 -5.18 4.78 14.23
CA THR A 93 -6.11 4.72 15.35
C THR A 93 -7.12 5.87 15.32
N THR A 94 -8.36 5.60 15.72
CA THR A 94 -9.35 6.64 16.06
C THR A 94 -9.33 6.91 17.57
N GLY A 95 -10.13 7.88 18.03
CA GLY A 95 -10.33 8.12 19.46
C GLY A 95 -11.16 7.05 20.19
N SER A 96 -11.66 6.05 19.47
CA SER A 96 -12.49 4.95 20.01
C SER A 96 -11.62 3.86 20.63
N SER A 97 -12.04 3.33 21.79
CA SER A 97 -11.37 2.18 22.42
C SER A 97 -11.41 0.92 21.54
N VAL A 98 -12.40 0.79 20.65
CA VAL A 98 -12.49 -0.33 19.71
C VAL A 98 -11.36 -0.30 18.70
N SER A 99 -11.01 0.89 18.19
CA SER A 99 -9.88 1.06 17.27
C SER A 99 -8.55 0.69 17.92
N TRP A 100 -8.44 0.84 19.23
CA TRP A 100 -7.24 0.49 19.98
C TRP A 100 -7.06 -1.00 20.20
N LEU A 101 -8.11 -1.83 20.08
CA LEU A 101 -8.02 -3.27 20.34
C LEU A 101 -6.94 -3.96 19.50
N GLU A 102 -6.67 -3.49 18.28
CA GLU A 102 -5.58 -4.02 17.46
C GLU A 102 -4.23 -3.94 18.14
N ASN A 103 -3.94 -2.85 18.88
CA ASN A 103 -2.70 -2.68 19.63
C ASN A 103 -2.57 -3.74 20.75
N PHE A 104 -3.69 -4.17 21.33
CA PHE A 104 -3.71 -5.11 22.45
C PHE A 104 -3.68 -6.58 22.02
N TYR A 105 -4.00 -6.86 20.76
CA TYR A 105 -3.80 -8.19 20.17
C TYR A 105 -2.32 -8.43 19.83
N ALA A 106 -1.47 -8.40 20.87
CA ALA A 106 -0.01 -8.42 20.76
C ALA A 106 0.61 -9.79 20.41
N ALA A 107 -0.21 -10.83 20.29
CA ALA A 107 0.27 -12.13 19.86
C ALA A 107 0.78 -12.06 18.41
N MET A 108 1.93 -12.68 18.16
CA MET A 108 2.37 -12.95 16.81
C MET A 108 1.80 -14.28 16.32
N VAL A 109 1.38 -14.31 15.07
CA VAL A 109 0.97 -15.53 14.34
C VAL A 109 1.90 -15.75 13.15
N PRO A 110 2.02 -16.97 12.60
CA PRO A 110 2.80 -17.20 11.39
C PRO A 110 2.43 -16.21 10.27
N ALA A 111 3.41 -15.76 9.50
CA ALA A 111 3.21 -14.80 8.42
C ALA A 111 2.46 -15.38 7.20
N ASN A 112 2.18 -16.68 7.22
CA ASN A 112 1.47 -17.41 6.18
C ASN A 112 0.39 -18.28 6.83
N GLY A 113 -0.83 -18.21 6.34
CA GLY A 113 -1.94 -19.00 6.85
C GLY A 113 -3.29 -18.38 6.52
N SER A 114 -4.27 -18.65 7.39
CA SER A 114 -5.62 -18.14 7.24
C SER A 114 -6.15 -17.55 8.56
N LEU A 115 -6.96 -16.50 8.44
CA LEU A 115 -7.72 -15.92 9.54
C LEU A 115 -9.21 -15.98 9.22
N ARG A 116 -10.01 -16.48 10.16
CA ARG A 116 -11.46 -16.36 10.08
C ARG A 116 -11.90 -15.07 10.77
N LEU A 117 -12.24 -14.06 9.98
CA LEU A 117 -12.57 -12.72 10.45
C LEU A 117 -14.00 -12.62 10.96
N THR A 118 -14.94 -13.27 10.26
CA THR A 118 -16.35 -13.35 10.67
C THR A 118 -16.89 -14.77 10.48
N LYS A 119 -18.19 -14.99 10.68
CA LYS A 119 -18.82 -16.29 10.37
C LYS A 119 -18.75 -16.64 8.88
N THR A 120 -18.67 -15.64 8.00
CA THR A 120 -18.74 -15.79 6.54
C THR A 120 -17.49 -15.30 5.81
N GLN A 121 -16.60 -14.57 6.49
CA GLN A 121 -15.40 -13.99 5.90
C GLN A 121 -14.15 -14.66 6.47
N SER A 122 -13.31 -15.18 5.57
CA SER A 122 -11.97 -15.67 5.88
C SER A 122 -10.95 -14.94 5.00
N PHE A 123 -9.73 -14.82 5.51
CA PHE A 123 -8.62 -14.15 4.84
C PHE A 123 -7.45 -15.12 4.78
N GLU A 124 -7.16 -15.59 3.57
CA GLU A 124 -5.96 -16.37 3.25
C GLU A 124 -4.82 -15.40 2.93
N TYR A 125 -3.66 -15.60 3.54
CA TYR A 125 -2.53 -14.69 3.41
C TYR A 125 -1.20 -15.40 3.35
N GLN A 126 -0.32 -14.80 2.55
CA GLN A 126 1.11 -15.07 2.56
C GLN A 126 1.80 -13.71 2.63
N LEU A 127 2.59 -13.47 3.67
CA LEU A 127 3.29 -12.20 3.89
C LEU A 127 4.80 -12.36 3.88
N ALA A 128 5.30 -13.59 3.89
CA ALA A 128 6.72 -13.90 3.88
C ALA A 128 6.97 -15.26 3.21
N ILE A 129 8.20 -15.49 2.78
CA ILE A 129 8.65 -16.78 2.24
C ILE A 129 9.16 -17.66 3.39
N ASN A 130 9.84 -17.06 4.36
CA ASN A 130 10.43 -17.73 5.50
C ASN A 130 9.37 -18.30 6.44
N SER A 131 9.39 -19.60 6.69
CA SER A 131 8.42 -20.28 7.55
C SER A 131 8.49 -19.86 9.03
N ARG A 132 9.58 -19.22 9.46
CA ARG A 132 9.73 -18.65 10.81
C ARG A 132 9.24 -17.21 10.92
N ALA A 133 8.84 -16.58 9.80
CA ALA A 133 8.27 -15.25 9.84
C ALA A 133 6.94 -15.27 10.59
N ALA A 134 6.78 -14.30 11.48
CA ALA A 134 5.57 -14.10 12.26
C ALA A 134 5.22 -12.61 12.28
N VAL A 135 3.92 -12.32 12.29
CA VAL A 135 3.37 -10.96 12.22
C VAL A 135 2.41 -10.74 13.38
N HIS A 136 2.26 -9.48 13.78
CA HIS A 136 1.35 -9.07 14.83
C HIS A 136 -0.12 -9.28 14.40
N VAL A 137 -0.89 -10.07 15.16
CA VAL A 137 -2.24 -10.50 14.72
C VAL A 137 -3.24 -9.35 14.66
N GLY A 138 -3.11 -8.33 15.52
CA GLY A 138 -3.92 -7.10 15.44
C GLY A 138 -3.88 -6.42 14.06
N TRP A 139 -2.68 -6.05 13.59
CA TRP A 139 -2.49 -5.46 12.26
C TRP A 139 -2.90 -6.40 11.13
N LEU A 140 -2.68 -7.71 11.30
CA LEU A 140 -3.08 -8.71 10.33
C LEU A 140 -4.60 -8.79 10.16
N MET A 141 -5.36 -8.70 11.26
CA MET A 141 -6.83 -8.60 11.19
C MET A 141 -7.25 -7.34 10.46
N GLY A 142 -6.62 -6.20 10.76
CA GLY A 142 -6.87 -4.94 10.07
C GLY A 142 -6.68 -5.06 8.56
N LEU A 143 -5.54 -5.63 8.13
CA LEU A 143 -5.30 -5.98 6.73
C LEU A 143 -6.40 -6.89 6.17
N GLY A 144 -6.74 -7.98 6.87
CA GLY A 144 -7.68 -8.98 6.39
C GLY A 144 -9.07 -8.42 6.10
N TYR A 145 -9.57 -7.48 6.91
CA TYR A 145 -10.85 -6.81 6.66
C TYR A 145 -10.84 -5.94 5.39
N MET A 146 -9.68 -5.41 5.00
CA MET A 146 -9.55 -4.46 3.89
C MET A 146 -9.04 -5.10 2.59
N ALA A 147 -8.32 -6.23 2.67
CA ALA A 147 -7.54 -6.80 1.58
C ALA A 147 -8.35 -7.06 0.30
N GLU A 148 -9.54 -7.65 0.39
CA GLU A 148 -10.39 -7.93 -0.77
C GLU A 148 -10.89 -6.64 -1.45
N GLY A 149 -11.27 -5.64 -0.64
CA GLY A 149 -11.70 -4.34 -1.16
C GLY A 149 -10.57 -3.60 -1.86
N ILE A 150 -9.35 -3.65 -1.29
CA ILE A 150 -8.16 -3.04 -1.86
C ILE A 150 -7.80 -3.71 -3.19
N GLN A 151 -7.74 -5.04 -3.24
CA GLN A 151 -7.45 -5.79 -4.47
C GLN A 151 -8.42 -5.44 -5.60
N ARG A 152 -9.73 -5.45 -5.34
CA ARG A 152 -10.74 -5.08 -6.36
C ARG A 152 -10.54 -3.67 -6.93
N LYS A 153 -10.07 -2.72 -6.11
CA LYS A 153 -9.76 -1.37 -6.58
C LYS A 153 -8.44 -1.30 -7.33
N ILE A 154 -7.42 -2.07 -6.93
CA ILE A 154 -6.19 -2.23 -7.73
C ILE A 154 -6.54 -2.79 -9.10
N ASP A 155 -7.35 -3.84 -9.19
CA ASP A 155 -7.78 -4.43 -10.46
C ASP A 155 -8.54 -3.41 -11.34
N SER A 156 -9.45 -2.65 -10.72
CA SER A 156 -10.20 -1.59 -11.41
C SER A 156 -9.27 -0.48 -11.94
N CYS A 157 -8.28 -0.08 -11.14
CA CYS A 157 -7.27 0.90 -11.55
C CYS A 157 -6.38 0.33 -12.67
N TYR A 158 -5.93 -0.92 -12.55
CA TYR A 158 -5.09 -1.57 -13.54
C TYR A 158 -5.80 -1.68 -14.91
N ALA A 159 -7.08 -2.04 -14.91
CA ALA A 159 -7.91 -2.05 -16.13
C ALA A 159 -8.03 -0.67 -16.81
N LEU A 160 -7.79 0.42 -16.06
CA LEU A 160 -7.77 1.80 -16.56
C LEU A 160 -6.36 2.31 -16.89
N GLY A 161 -5.34 1.44 -16.85
CA GLY A 161 -3.95 1.77 -17.19
C GLY A 161 -3.13 2.36 -16.03
N PHE A 162 -3.56 2.18 -14.79
CA PHE A 162 -2.77 2.54 -13.62
C PHE A 162 -1.85 1.37 -13.24
N HIS A 163 -0.55 1.59 -13.35
CA HIS A 163 0.47 0.59 -12.98
C HIS A 163 1.26 1.01 -11.73
N ASP A 164 1.08 2.23 -11.26
CA ASP A 164 1.86 2.84 -10.20
C ASP A 164 1.00 3.13 -8.97
N PHE A 165 1.38 2.55 -7.83
CA PHE A 165 0.62 2.66 -6.59
C PHE A 165 1.52 3.05 -5.42
N TYR A 166 1.17 4.16 -4.76
CA TYR A 166 1.69 4.42 -3.43
C TYR A 166 0.89 3.68 -2.37
N LEU A 167 1.57 3.17 -1.35
CA LEU A 167 0.96 2.59 -0.15
C LEU A 167 1.38 3.44 1.06
N THR A 168 0.43 3.91 1.85
CA THR A 168 0.74 4.79 3.00
C THR A 168 -0.17 4.54 4.19
N GLY A 169 0.31 4.93 5.36
CA GLY A 169 -0.44 4.98 6.60
C GLY A 169 0.40 5.61 7.70
N HIS A 170 -0.27 6.06 8.76
CA HIS A 170 0.36 6.63 9.94
C HIS A 170 0.01 5.82 11.20
N SER A 171 0.96 5.63 12.11
CA SER A 171 0.78 4.87 13.36
C SER A 171 0.29 3.44 13.06
N GLN A 172 -0.85 3.00 13.62
CA GLN A 172 -1.49 1.72 13.28
C GLN A 172 -1.64 1.51 11.76
N GLY A 173 -2.03 2.54 11.00
CA GLY A 173 -2.15 2.47 9.55
C GLY A 173 -0.79 2.26 8.89
N GLY A 174 0.28 2.78 9.49
CA GLY A 174 1.66 2.51 9.09
C GLY A 174 2.03 1.04 9.32
N GLY A 175 1.68 0.49 10.48
CA GLY A 175 1.85 -0.94 10.79
C GLY A 175 1.14 -1.84 9.77
N ILE A 176 -0.11 -1.53 9.44
CA ILE A 176 -0.89 -2.26 8.43
C ILE A 176 -0.32 -2.06 7.02
N SER A 177 0.23 -0.88 6.69
CA SER A 177 0.83 -0.61 5.38
C SER A 177 2.04 -1.51 5.07
N TYR A 178 2.81 -1.92 6.09
CA TYR A 178 3.84 -2.95 5.94
C TYR A 178 3.22 -4.27 5.48
N LEU A 179 2.22 -4.76 6.21
CA LEU A 179 1.59 -6.04 5.91
C LEU A 179 0.91 -6.01 4.54
N LEU A 180 0.25 -4.89 4.20
CA LEU A 180 -0.35 -4.70 2.87
C LEU A 180 0.69 -4.77 1.76
N THR A 181 1.83 -4.10 1.94
CA THR A 181 2.92 -4.13 0.95
C THR A 181 3.41 -5.57 0.76
N ALA A 182 3.69 -6.29 1.86
CA ALA A 182 4.14 -7.67 1.82
C ALA A 182 3.12 -8.57 1.11
N TYR A 183 1.84 -8.43 1.47
CA TYR A 183 0.73 -9.17 0.87
C TYR A 183 0.65 -8.98 -0.64
N LEU A 184 0.62 -7.73 -1.11
CA LEU A 184 0.52 -7.43 -2.54
C LEU A 184 1.75 -7.94 -3.32
N ARG A 185 2.95 -7.84 -2.74
CA ARG A 185 4.18 -8.39 -3.35
C ARG A 185 4.14 -9.93 -3.43
N MET A 186 3.58 -10.60 -2.42
CA MET A 186 3.39 -12.05 -2.47
C MET A 186 2.32 -12.45 -3.48
N LEU A 187 1.24 -11.69 -3.65
CA LEU A 187 0.27 -11.89 -4.73
C LEU A 187 0.95 -11.76 -6.11
N GLN A 188 1.83 -10.77 -6.31
CA GLN A 188 2.62 -10.66 -7.55
C GLN A 188 3.48 -11.91 -7.76
N LYS A 189 4.23 -12.32 -6.74
CA LYS A 189 5.11 -13.50 -6.80
C LYS A 189 4.35 -14.79 -7.12
N ASN A 190 3.09 -14.88 -6.69
CA ASN A 190 2.22 -16.03 -6.94
C ASN A 190 1.42 -15.92 -8.24
N GLY A 191 1.64 -14.88 -9.07
CA GLY A 191 0.93 -14.67 -10.33
C GLY A 191 -0.54 -14.26 -10.15
N GLN A 192 -0.93 -13.81 -8.96
CA GLN A 192 -2.30 -13.39 -8.64
C GLN A 192 -2.51 -11.89 -8.86
N LEU A 193 -1.43 -11.12 -9.02
CA LEU A 193 -1.45 -9.69 -9.33
C LEU A 193 -0.40 -9.42 -10.43
N PRO A 194 -0.68 -8.54 -11.42
CA PRO A 194 0.25 -8.26 -12.52
C PRO A 194 1.64 -7.84 -12.03
N GLU A 195 2.69 -8.43 -12.61
CA GLU A 195 4.09 -8.18 -12.23
C GLU A 195 4.57 -6.76 -12.60
N ASP A 196 3.93 -6.12 -13.56
CA ASP A 196 4.24 -4.78 -14.03
C ASP A 196 3.65 -3.67 -13.14
N ILE A 197 2.84 -4.02 -12.13
CA ILE A 197 2.42 -3.09 -11.09
C ILE A 197 3.61 -2.77 -10.18
N ARG A 198 3.84 -1.48 -9.93
CA ARG A 198 4.85 -0.99 -9.00
C ARG A 198 4.19 -0.44 -7.74
N PHE A 199 4.66 -0.94 -6.60
CA PHE A 199 4.29 -0.42 -5.28
C PHE A 199 5.45 0.36 -4.67
N LYS A 200 5.18 1.57 -4.20
CA LYS A 200 6.10 2.37 -3.40
C LYS A 200 5.47 2.73 -2.05
N THR A 201 6.09 2.31 -0.96
CA THR A 201 5.50 2.39 0.38
C THR A 201 6.13 3.50 1.21
N TYR A 202 5.29 4.30 1.84
CA TYR A 202 5.68 5.28 2.86
C TYR A 202 4.89 5.02 4.14
N SER A 203 5.50 4.33 5.09
CA SER A 203 4.96 4.11 6.42
C SER A 203 5.44 5.23 7.35
N SER A 204 4.52 5.86 8.08
CA SER A 204 4.84 6.96 8.99
C SER A 204 4.56 6.55 10.44
N ALA A 205 5.52 6.79 11.35
CA ALA A 205 5.37 6.46 12.77
C ALA A 205 4.88 5.02 13.03
N ALA A 206 5.31 4.07 12.19
CA ALA A 206 4.73 2.73 12.19
C ALA A 206 5.31 1.87 13.32
N PRO A 207 4.48 1.14 14.08
CA PRO A 207 4.94 0.13 15.02
C PRO A 207 5.55 -1.07 14.27
N LYS A 208 6.29 -1.93 14.99
CA LYS A 208 6.89 -3.14 14.43
C LYS A 208 5.79 -4.10 13.96
N PRO A 209 5.77 -4.50 12.67
CA PRO A 209 4.71 -5.33 12.11
C PRO A 209 4.89 -6.84 12.40
N GLY A 210 6.10 -7.28 12.76
CA GLY A 210 6.42 -8.69 12.93
C GLY A 210 7.83 -8.93 13.46
N ASN A 211 8.26 -10.19 13.47
CA ASN A 211 9.57 -10.60 13.98
C ASN A 211 10.70 -10.36 12.96
N LEU A 212 11.93 -10.68 13.36
CA LEU A 212 13.13 -10.48 12.55
C LEU A 212 13.07 -11.20 11.18
N TYR A 213 12.49 -12.39 11.12
CA TYR A 213 12.36 -13.14 9.87
C TYR A 213 11.37 -12.47 8.90
N PHE A 214 10.28 -11.89 9.42
CA PHE A 214 9.41 -11.04 8.61
C PHE A 214 10.15 -9.79 8.12
N ALA A 215 10.93 -9.15 8.98
CA ALA A 215 11.69 -7.94 8.60
C ALA A 215 12.67 -8.20 7.45
N TYR A 216 13.42 -9.31 7.48
CA TYR A 216 14.34 -9.67 6.39
C TYR A 216 13.63 -9.95 5.07
N ASP A 217 12.53 -10.71 5.11
CA ASP A 217 11.76 -10.97 3.89
C ASP A 217 11.13 -9.68 3.35
N TYR A 218 10.63 -8.81 4.23
CA TYR A 218 10.08 -7.51 3.84
C TYR A 218 11.14 -6.62 3.15
N GLU A 219 12.35 -6.56 3.71
CA GLU A 219 13.47 -5.82 3.13
C GLU A 219 13.81 -6.37 1.74
N LEU A 220 13.86 -7.69 1.57
CA LEU A 220 14.10 -8.31 0.26
C LEU A 220 12.99 -7.98 -0.76
N LEU A 221 11.72 -8.01 -0.34
CA LEU A 221 10.57 -7.69 -1.20
C LEU A 221 10.52 -6.21 -1.62
N THR A 222 11.21 -5.33 -0.90
CA THR A 222 11.17 -3.88 -1.10
C THR A 222 12.54 -3.26 -1.37
N ALA A 223 13.55 -4.12 -1.59
CA ALA A 223 14.94 -3.75 -1.83
C ALA A 223 15.08 -2.82 -3.05
N GLY A 224 16.10 -1.96 -3.02
CA GLY A 224 16.31 -0.97 -4.07
C GLY A 224 15.48 0.31 -3.91
N GLY A 225 14.93 0.57 -2.72
CA GLY A 225 14.30 1.85 -2.39
C GLY A 225 12.82 1.94 -2.73
N TRP A 226 12.07 0.85 -2.55
CA TRP A 226 10.61 0.81 -2.79
C TRP A 226 9.76 0.91 -1.53
N ALA A 227 10.35 0.91 -0.33
CA ALA A 227 9.63 1.14 0.92
C ALA A 227 10.46 1.97 1.89
N PHE A 228 9.77 2.84 2.64
CA PHE A 228 10.38 3.73 3.62
C PHE A 228 9.53 3.77 4.89
N ASN A 229 10.20 3.67 6.04
CA ASN A 229 9.63 4.01 7.33
C ASN A 229 10.18 5.35 7.77
N VAL A 230 9.31 6.31 8.01
CA VAL A 230 9.69 7.64 8.46
C VAL A 230 9.23 7.82 9.90
N VAL A 231 10.21 7.96 10.79
CA VAL A 231 10.01 8.07 12.22
C VAL A 231 10.50 9.43 12.70
N ASN A 232 9.78 10.02 13.64
CA ASN A 232 10.30 11.14 14.42
C ASN A 232 11.17 10.55 15.54
N THR A 233 12.37 11.09 15.76
CA THR A 233 13.30 10.58 16.78
C THR A 233 12.77 10.70 18.21
N ALA A 234 11.75 11.53 18.43
CA ALA A 234 11.06 11.67 19.71
C ALA A 234 9.81 10.76 19.86
N ASP A 235 9.48 9.98 18.84
CA ASP A 235 8.29 9.13 18.83
C ASP A 235 8.59 7.73 19.36
N TRP A 236 7.82 7.29 20.34
CA TRP A 236 7.94 5.98 20.99
C TRP A 236 7.19 4.88 20.24
N VAL A 237 6.24 5.20 19.36
CA VAL A 237 5.40 4.21 18.65
C VAL A 237 6.26 3.18 17.89
N PRO A 238 7.33 3.56 17.15
CA PRO A 238 8.21 2.62 16.47
C PRO A 238 8.97 1.65 17.39
N GLU A 239 9.05 1.95 18.68
CA GLU A 239 9.68 1.05 19.66
C GLU A 239 8.75 -0.12 20.05
N THR A 240 7.47 -0.04 19.68
CA THR A 240 6.43 -1.02 20.05
C THR A 240 6.07 -1.98 18.92
N PRO A 241 5.57 -3.20 19.24
CA PRO A 241 5.64 -3.84 20.55
C PRO A 241 7.09 -4.00 21.06
N LEU A 242 7.26 -4.03 22.39
CA LEU A 242 8.54 -4.33 23.02
C LEU A 242 8.97 -5.74 22.60
N SER A 243 10.24 -5.87 22.21
CA SER A 243 10.85 -7.06 21.62
C SER A 243 11.95 -7.59 22.52
#